data_AF-A0A844HQV0-F1
#
_entry.id   AF-A0A844HQV0-F1
#
_cell.length_a   1.000
_cell.length_b   1.000
_cell.length_c   1.000
_cell.angle_alpha   90.00
_cell.angle_beta   90.00
_cell.angle_gamma   90.00
#
_symmetry.space_group_name_H-M   'P 1'
#
loop_
_entity.id
_entity.type
_entity.pdbx_description
1 polymer ?
#
loop_
_entity_poly.entity_id
_entity_poly.type
_entity_poly.pdbx_seq_one_letter_code
_entity_poly.pdbx_strand_id
1 'polypeptide(L)'
;MPKLKALRGSIGIYGRVKANGIVEVEEKDADKLLKSKRFVRATDADIAAAEKAQQDFLAVNMTGVTPGFAPVAVPKAADRLQAMIEGGAISKEKAQELLALQIDLSDDEVKAGLQSWIDERRAEVMVLQADLTTRDAELNDREKAHAEAVAAHEAEVQRVADLVADLDKREQAIAQASRAAQPPAADAKSAPEADQAKEDHKGKAAK
;
A
#
# COMPACT_ATOMS: atom_id res chain seq x y z
N MET A 1 -19.62 -13.99 -2.75
CA MET A 1 -18.31 -13.32 -2.75
C MET A 1 -17.41 -14.04 -3.75
N PRO A 2 -16.84 -13.36 -4.76
CA PRO A 2 -15.88 -13.97 -5.68
C PRO A 2 -14.63 -14.51 -4.96
N LYS A 3 -14.21 -15.72 -5.36
CA LYS A 3 -12.98 -16.37 -4.91
C LYS A 3 -11.86 -16.14 -5.93
N LEU A 4 -10.76 -15.55 -5.48
CA LEU A 4 -9.59 -15.26 -6.29
C LEU A 4 -8.39 -16.08 -5.82
N LYS A 5 -7.67 -16.66 -6.77
CA LYS A 5 -6.39 -17.34 -6.53
C LYS A 5 -5.25 -16.35 -6.66
N ALA A 6 -4.39 -16.28 -5.65
CA ALA A 6 -3.17 -15.50 -5.67
C ALA A 6 -2.08 -16.25 -6.48
N LEU A 7 -1.57 -15.66 -7.57
CA LEU A 7 -0.47 -16.24 -8.34
C LEU A 7 0.88 -16.12 -7.63
N ARG A 8 1.01 -15.10 -6.78
CA ARG A 8 2.21 -14.81 -5.98
C ARG A 8 1.79 -14.45 -4.57
N GLY A 9 2.70 -14.58 -3.62
CA GLY A 9 2.49 -14.07 -2.27
C GLY A 9 2.04 -12.60 -2.31
N SER A 10 0.93 -12.31 -1.65
CA SER A 10 0.33 -10.97 -1.65
C SER A 10 -0.09 -10.58 -0.25
N ILE A 11 0.19 -9.33 0.09
CA ILE A 11 -0.23 -8.70 1.34
C ILE A 11 -1.18 -7.57 0.94
N GLY A 12 -2.39 -7.59 1.47
CA GLY A 12 -3.41 -6.59 1.17
C GLY A 12 -4.42 -6.46 2.30
N ILE A 13 -5.55 -5.80 2.01
CA ILE A 13 -6.66 -5.55 2.95
C ILE A 13 -7.26 -6.89 3.46
N TYR A 14 -7.11 -7.95 2.66
CA TYR A 14 -7.49 -9.33 2.95
C TYR A 14 -6.40 -10.14 3.69
N GLY A 15 -5.38 -9.47 4.24
CA GLY A 15 -4.28 -10.10 4.98
C GLY A 15 -3.15 -10.63 4.10
N ARG A 16 -2.29 -11.49 4.68
CA ARG A 16 -1.21 -12.17 3.95
C ARG A 16 -1.75 -13.45 3.32
N VAL A 17 -1.60 -13.56 2.01
CA VAL A 17 -2.00 -14.73 1.23
C VAL A 17 -0.76 -15.33 0.62
N LYS A 18 -0.54 -16.63 0.87
CA LYS A 18 0.55 -17.39 0.24
C LYS A 18 0.31 -17.52 -1.26
N ALA A 19 1.36 -17.77 -2.03
CA ALA A 19 1.19 -18.12 -3.44
C ALA A 19 0.27 -19.36 -3.56
N ASN A 20 -0.63 -19.34 -4.53
CA ASN A 20 -1.75 -20.28 -4.72
C ASN A 20 -2.82 -20.27 -3.63
N GLY A 21 -2.79 -19.31 -2.68
CA GLY A 21 -3.86 -19.13 -1.71
C GLY A 21 -5.13 -18.56 -2.34
N ILE A 22 -6.28 -18.91 -1.76
CA ILE A 22 -7.59 -18.41 -2.15
C ILE A 22 -8.00 -17.24 -1.24
N VAL A 23 -8.57 -16.20 -1.85
CA VAL A 23 -9.08 -15.02 -1.18
C VAL A 23 -10.53 -14.80 -1.57
N GLU A 24 -11.39 -14.64 -0.58
CA GLU A 24 -12.75 -14.18 -0.77
C GLU A 24 -12.78 -12.65 -0.69
N VAL A 25 -13.29 -12.00 -1.72
CA VAL A 25 -13.38 -10.54 -1.80
C VAL A 25 -14.77 -10.10 -2.23
N GLU A 26 -15.10 -8.85 -1.94
CA GLU A 26 -16.32 -8.22 -2.46
C GLU A 26 -16.20 -7.97 -3.97
N GLU A 27 -17.34 -7.99 -4.66
CA GLU A 27 -17.40 -7.88 -6.12
C GLU A 27 -16.81 -6.56 -6.64
N LYS A 28 -16.98 -5.46 -5.88
CA LYS A 28 -16.43 -4.13 -6.15
C LYS A 28 -14.89 -4.09 -6.19
N ASP A 29 -14.23 -5.02 -5.51
CA ASP A 29 -12.76 -5.07 -5.39
C ASP A 29 -12.15 -6.20 -6.22
N ALA A 30 -12.96 -7.18 -6.64
CA ALA A 30 -12.52 -8.30 -7.48
C ALA A 30 -11.92 -7.83 -8.81
N ASP A 31 -12.54 -6.85 -9.48
CA ASP A 31 -12.06 -6.33 -10.76
C ASP A 31 -10.72 -5.60 -10.64
N LYS A 32 -10.51 -4.87 -9.55
CA LYS A 32 -9.23 -4.19 -9.27
C LYS A 32 -8.11 -5.21 -9.06
N LEU A 33 -8.42 -6.29 -8.34
CA LEU A 33 -7.46 -7.35 -8.06
C LEU A 33 -7.12 -8.19 -9.31
N LEU A 34 -8.10 -8.47 -10.16
CA LEU A 34 -7.87 -9.14 -11.45
C LEU A 34 -7.00 -8.26 -12.38
N LYS A 35 -7.24 -6.94 -12.42
CA LYS A 35 -6.42 -5.99 -13.21
C LYS A 35 -4.96 -5.94 -12.76
N SER A 36 -4.69 -6.20 -11.48
CA SER A 36 -3.32 -6.22 -10.95
C SER A 36 -2.45 -7.35 -11.53
N LYS A 37 -3.05 -8.34 -12.22
CA LYS A 37 -2.38 -9.56 -12.73
C LYS A 37 -1.70 -10.41 -11.65
N ARG A 38 -1.93 -10.11 -10.37
CA ARG A 38 -1.47 -10.91 -9.22
C ARG A 38 -2.50 -11.97 -8.81
N PHE A 39 -3.73 -11.81 -9.28
CA PHE A 39 -4.87 -12.66 -8.97
C PHE A 39 -5.56 -13.14 -10.22
N VAL A 40 -6.12 -14.35 -10.16
CA VAL A 40 -6.95 -14.95 -11.19
C VAL A 40 -8.23 -15.47 -10.52
N ARG A 41 -9.33 -15.59 -11.26
CA ARG A 41 -10.53 -16.28 -10.73
C ARG A 41 -10.16 -17.71 -10.37
N ALA A 42 -10.51 -18.12 -9.15
CA ALA A 42 -10.26 -19.48 -8.69
C ALA A 42 -11.14 -20.46 -9.47
N THR A 43 -10.59 -21.59 -9.88
CA THR A 43 -11.37 -22.71 -10.40
C THR A 43 -11.86 -23.59 -9.26
N ASP A 44 -12.87 -24.44 -9.51
CA ASP A 44 -13.38 -25.37 -8.50
C ASP A 44 -12.28 -26.29 -7.95
N ALA A 45 -11.32 -26.68 -8.80
CA ALA A 45 -10.15 -27.47 -8.41
C ALA A 45 -9.21 -26.70 -7.45
N ASP A 46 -9.02 -25.40 -7.67
CA ASP A 46 -8.20 -24.56 -6.79
C ASP A 46 -8.85 -24.35 -5.43
N ILE A 47 -10.18 -24.23 -5.41
CA ILE A 47 -10.96 -24.09 -4.17
C ILE A 47 -10.85 -25.38 -3.36
N ALA A 48 -11.09 -26.54 -3.98
CA ALA A 48 -10.97 -27.84 -3.32
C ALA A 48 -9.56 -28.09 -2.78
N ALA A 49 -8.52 -27.71 -3.52
CA ALA A 49 -7.13 -27.84 -3.07
C ALA A 49 -6.81 -26.96 -1.85
N ALA A 50 -7.35 -25.73 -1.81
CA ALA A 50 -7.16 -24.82 -0.69
C ALA A 50 -7.92 -25.28 0.56
N GLU A 51 -9.15 -25.77 0.40
CA GLU A 51 -9.94 -26.35 1.50
C GLU A 51 -9.26 -27.60 2.06
N LYS A 52 -8.73 -28.48 1.19
CA LYS A 52 -7.95 -29.63 1.61
C LYS A 52 -6.70 -29.21 2.39
N ALA A 53 -5.96 -28.21 1.92
CA ALA A 53 -4.78 -27.71 2.63
C ALA A 53 -5.12 -27.10 4.00
N GLN A 54 -6.29 -26.46 4.14
CA GLN A 54 -6.78 -25.98 5.44
C GLN A 54 -7.16 -27.14 6.37
N GLN A 55 -7.87 -28.14 5.86
CA GLN A 55 -8.23 -29.34 6.62
C GLN A 55 -6.99 -30.11 7.07
N ASP A 56 -6.00 -30.29 6.20
CA ASP A 56 -4.74 -30.96 6.53
C ASP A 56 -3.98 -30.18 7.61
N PHE A 57 -3.95 -28.85 7.54
CA PHE A 57 -3.33 -28.00 8.58
C PHE A 57 -4.06 -28.08 9.93
N LEU A 58 -5.39 -28.12 9.92
CA LEU A 58 -6.21 -28.33 11.12
C LEU A 58 -6.01 -29.73 11.70
N ALA A 59 -5.95 -30.76 10.85
CA ALA A 59 -5.74 -32.14 11.26
C ALA A 59 -4.35 -32.37 11.90
N VAL A 60 -3.31 -31.71 11.39
CA VAL A 60 -1.96 -31.73 12.00
C VAL A 60 -1.94 -31.00 13.36
N ASN A 61 -2.81 -30.01 13.59
CA ASN A 61 -3.01 -29.46 14.93
C ASN A 61 -3.89 -30.33 15.85
N MET A 62 -4.54 -31.37 15.31
CA MET A 62 -5.35 -32.34 16.05
C MET A 62 -4.63 -33.66 16.35
N THR A 63 -3.36 -33.84 15.97
CA THR A 63 -2.52 -35.02 16.34
C THR A 63 -2.15 -35.05 17.84
N GLY A 64 -3.10 -34.76 18.71
CA GLY A 64 -3.13 -35.12 20.13
C GLY A 64 -4.46 -35.76 20.56
N VAL A 65 -5.45 -35.87 19.65
CA VAL A 65 -6.78 -36.43 19.96
C VAL A 65 -6.95 -37.78 19.27
N THR A 66 -6.30 -38.81 19.81
CA THR A 66 -6.52 -40.20 19.40
C THR A 66 -7.96 -40.66 19.72
N PRO A 67 -8.57 -41.55 18.91
CA PRO A 67 -9.95 -42.04 19.09
C PRO A 67 -10.05 -43.11 20.19
N GLY A 68 -9.50 -42.80 21.37
CA GLY A 68 -9.58 -43.60 22.58
C GLY A 68 -10.01 -42.77 23.81
N PHE A 69 -10.31 -41.48 23.63
CA PHE A 69 -10.87 -40.68 24.70
C PHE A 69 -12.36 -40.97 24.83
N ALA A 70 -12.72 -41.68 25.90
CA ALA A 70 -14.08 -41.74 26.40
C ALA A 70 -14.67 -40.31 26.44
N PRO A 71 -15.98 -40.14 26.19
CA PRO A 71 -16.62 -38.83 26.23
C PRO A 71 -16.23 -38.15 27.55
N VAL A 72 -15.63 -36.97 27.45
CA VAL A 72 -15.31 -36.15 28.62
C VAL A 72 -16.64 -35.95 29.33
N ALA A 73 -16.79 -36.60 30.49
CA ALA A 73 -17.93 -36.37 31.35
C ALA A 73 -18.01 -34.86 31.54
N VAL A 74 -19.10 -34.25 31.10
CA VAL A 74 -19.39 -32.85 31.41
C VAL A 74 -19.24 -32.77 32.92
N PRO A 75 -18.24 -32.03 33.46
CA PRO A 75 -18.11 -31.95 34.89
C PRO A 75 -19.43 -31.36 35.37
N LYS A 76 -20.17 -32.16 36.14
CA LYS A 76 -21.20 -31.63 37.01
C LYS A 76 -20.56 -30.43 37.70
N ALA A 77 -21.27 -29.31 37.80
CA ALA A 77 -20.81 -28.09 38.45
C ALA A 77 -20.58 -28.30 39.98
N ALA A 78 -19.79 -29.30 40.35
CA ALA A 78 -19.03 -29.33 41.57
C ALA A 78 -17.82 -28.44 41.28
N ASP A 79 -17.75 -27.36 42.03
CA ASP A 79 -16.70 -26.35 42.01
C ASP A 79 -15.35 -26.89 41.56
N ARG A 80 -14.76 -26.25 40.55
CA ARG A 80 -13.41 -26.61 40.06
C ARG A 80 -12.40 -26.65 41.21
N LEU A 81 -12.57 -25.79 42.22
CA LEU A 81 -11.78 -25.79 43.46
C LEU A 81 -12.02 -27.04 44.30
N GLN A 82 -13.27 -27.48 44.46
CA GLN A 82 -13.63 -28.70 45.18
C GLN A 82 -12.98 -29.94 44.55
N ALA A 83 -13.01 -30.03 43.21
CA ALA A 83 -12.35 -31.11 42.48
C ALA A 83 -10.82 -31.10 42.65
N MET A 84 -10.21 -29.91 42.74
CA MET A 84 -8.77 -29.77 42.99
C MET A 84 -8.37 -30.11 44.44
N ILE A 85 -9.26 -29.88 45.41
CA ILE A 85 -9.08 -30.30 46.81
C ILE A 85 -9.19 -31.83 46.92
N GLU A 86 -10.22 -32.43 46.33
CA GLU A 86 -10.47 -33.88 46.38
C GLU A 86 -9.40 -34.67 45.62
N GLY A 87 -8.86 -34.10 44.54
CA GLY A 87 -7.72 -34.65 43.80
C GLY A 87 -6.36 -34.41 44.46
N GLY A 88 -6.30 -33.73 45.60
CA GLY A 88 -5.06 -33.43 46.34
C GLY A 88 -4.11 -32.45 45.63
N ALA A 89 -4.58 -31.77 44.57
CA ALA A 89 -3.79 -30.81 43.81
C ALA A 89 -3.56 -29.49 44.57
N ILE A 90 -4.49 -29.13 45.46
CA ILE A 90 -4.38 -28.00 46.38
C ILE A 90 -4.92 -28.41 47.76
N SER A 91 -4.37 -27.81 48.82
CA SER A 91 -4.94 -27.98 50.16
C SER A 91 -6.19 -27.12 50.34
N LYS A 92 -7.02 -27.44 51.35
CA LYS A 92 -8.23 -26.67 51.66
C LYS A 92 -7.91 -25.22 52.03
N GLU A 93 -6.79 -25.01 52.72
CA GLU A 93 -6.31 -23.69 53.13
C GLU A 93 -5.90 -22.87 51.90
N LYS A 94 -5.23 -23.49 50.92
CA LYS A 94 -4.86 -22.81 49.67
C LYS A 94 -6.06 -22.47 48.81
N ALA A 95 -7.09 -23.32 48.80
CA ALA A 95 -8.34 -23.02 48.12
C ALA A 95 -9.07 -21.83 48.75
N GLN A 96 -9.05 -21.71 50.09
CA GLN A 96 -9.63 -20.56 50.79
C GLN A 96 -8.86 -19.26 50.53
N GLU A 97 -7.52 -19.32 50.45
CA GLU A 97 -6.71 -18.15 50.03
C GLU A 97 -7.01 -17.72 48.58
N LEU A 98 -7.18 -18.67 47.67
CA LEU A 98 -7.51 -18.37 46.26
C LEU A 98 -8.91 -17.77 46.15
N LEU A 99 -9.87 -18.26 46.92
CA LEU A 99 -11.21 -17.69 47.02
C LEU A 99 -11.17 -16.26 47.60
N ALA A 100 -10.32 -16.01 48.59
CA ALA A 100 -10.14 -14.68 49.18
C ALA A 100 -9.42 -13.68 48.25
N LEU A 101 -8.58 -14.16 47.34
CA LEU A 101 -7.91 -13.35 46.30
C LEU A 101 -8.78 -13.11 45.08
N GLN A 102 -9.81 -13.93 44.89
CA GLN A 102 -10.81 -13.75 43.85
C GLN A 102 -11.73 -12.60 44.29
N ILE A 103 -11.31 -11.36 44.00
CA ILE A 103 -12.24 -10.23 43.98
C ILE A 103 -13.19 -10.54 42.83
N ASP A 104 -14.32 -11.16 43.15
CA ASP A 104 -15.44 -11.38 42.24
C ASP A 104 -16.01 -10.01 41.87
N LEU A 105 -15.41 -9.36 40.87
CA LEU A 105 -16.06 -8.27 40.16
C LEU A 105 -17.34 -8.86 39.57
N SER A 106 -18.48 -8.30 39.98
CA SER A 106 -19.77 -8.73 39.47
C SER A 106 -19.83 -8.53 37.95
N ASP A 107 -20.65 -9.33 37.25
CA ASP A 107 -20.85 -9.19 35.81
C ASP A 107 -21.23 -7.76 35.40
N ASP A 108 -21.89 -7.02 36.29
CA ASP A 108 -22.30 -5.64 36.07
C ASP A 108 -21.14 -4.64 36.21
N GLU A 109 -20.20 -4.87 37.11
CA GLU A 109 -18.96 -4.07 37.22
C GLU A 109 -18.03 -4.30 36.02
N VAL A 110 -17.95 -5.55 35.54
CA VAL A 110 -17.18 -5.86 34.32
C VAL A 110 -17.81 -5.21 33.10
N LYS A 111 -19.14 -5.25 32.96
CA LYS A 111 -19.85 -4.57 31.87
C LYS A 111 -19.68 -3.05 31.95
N ALA A 112 -19.79 -2.46 33.14
CA ALA A 112 -19.62 -1.02 33.34
C ALA A 112 -18.19 -0.57 32.99
N GLY A 113 -17.18 -1.33 33.43
CA GLY A 113 -15.77 -1.07 33.09
C GLY A 113 -15.51 -1.21 31.59
N LEU A 114 -16.06 -2.25 30.95
CA LEU A 114 -15.92 -2.45 29.51
C LEU A 114 -16.60 -1.32 28.72
N GLN A 115 -17.80 -0.89 29.14
CA GLN A 115 -18.51 0.21 28.50
C GLN A 115 -17.74 1.53 28.61
N SER A 116 -17.21 1.84 29.81
CA SER A 116 -16.37 3.01 30.03
C SER A 116 -15.12 2.98 29.14
N TRP A 117 -14.47 1.82 29.00
CA TRP A 117 -13.30 1.67 28.15
C TRP A 117 -13.64 1.82 26.65
N ILE A 118 -14.78 1.29 26.21
CA ILE A 118 -15.28 1.48 24.84
C ILE A 118 -15.55 2.96 24.57
N ASP A 119 -16.19 3.66 25.50
CA ASP A 119 -16.53 5.08 25.35
C ASP A 119 -15.28 5.96 25.31
N GLU A 120 -14.27 5.67 26.16
CA GLU A 120 -12.98 6.34 26.14
C GLU A 120 -12.24 6.11 24.80
N ARG A 121 -12.19 4.87 24.33
CA ARG A 121 -11.58 4.54 23.03
C ARG A 121 -12.32 5.19 21.87
N ARG A 122 -13.65 5.30 21.95
CA ARG A 122 -14.45 5.97 20.93
C ARG A 122 -14.14 7.46 20.88
N ALA A 123 -14.01 8.11 22.03
CA ALA A 123 -13.62 9.51 22.11
C ALA A 123 -12.22 9.76 21.51
N GLU A 124 -11.25 8.91 21.83
CA GLU A 124 -9.90 8.98 21.26
C GLU A 124 -9.91 8.84 19.73
N VAL A 125 -10.67 7.88 19.19
CA VAL A 125 -10.81 7.70 17.74
C VAL A 125 -11.45 8.92 17.08
N MET A 126 -12.47 9.55 17.68
CA MET A 126 -13.10 10.75 17.12
C MET A 126 -12.12 11.93 17.06
N VAL A 127 -11.28 12.11 18.08
CA VAL A 127 -10.25 13.16 18.09
C VAL A 127 -9.22 12.92 17.00
N LEU A 128 -8.70 11.69 16.89
CA LEU A 128 -7.74 11.33 15.83
C LEU A 128 -8.33 11.52 14.43
N GLN A 129 -9.61 11.21 14.26
CA GLN A 129 -10.28 11.38 12.97
C GLN A 129 -10.43 12.86 12.60
N ALA A 130 -10.75 13.73 13.57
CA ALA A 130 -10.78 15.19 13.34
C ALA A 130 -9.40 15.73 12.95
N ASP A 131 -8.33 15.27 13.62
CA ASP A 131 -6.95 15.67 13.30
C ASP A 131 -6.53 15.23 11.89
N LEU A 132 -6.90 14.02 11.48
CA LEU A 132 -6.64 13.54 10.12
C LEU A 132 -7.35 14.39 9.07
N THR A 133 -8.64 14.70 9.28
CA THR A 133 -9.38 15.55 8.34
C THR A 133 -8.78 16.96 8.21
N THR A 134 -8.27 17.50 9.32
CA THR A 134 -7.59 18.80 9.32
C THR A 134 -6.27 18.75 8.54
N ARG A 135 -5.48 17.69 8.76
CA ARG A 135 -4.22 17.48 8.01
C ARG A 135 -4.45 17.27 6.52
N ASP A 136 -5.49 16.52 6.15
CA ASP A 136 -5.83 16.29 4.74
C ASP A 136 -6.24 17.60 4.04
N ALA A 137 -6.97 18.48 4.74
CA ALA A 137 -7.28 19.81 4.22
C ALA A 137 -6.01 20.66 4.04
N GLU A 138 -5.12 20.68 5.03
CA GLU A 138 -3.85 21.41 4.96
C GLU A 138 -2.95 20.91 3.82
N LEU A 139 -2.88 19.59 3.61
CA LEU A 139 -2.13 19.00 2.50
C LEU A 139 -2.72 19.37 1.14
N ASN A 140 -4.04 19.32 0.99
CA ASN A 140 -4.72 19.75 -0.24
C ASN A 140 -4.45 21.22 -0.56
N ASP A 141 -4.49 22.10 0.45
CA ASP A 141 -4.20 23.53 0.27
C ASP A 141 -2.74 23.76 -0.14
N ARG A 142 -1.79 23.00 0.44
CA ARG A 142 -0.37 23.05 0.04
C ARG A 142 -0.15 22.54 -1.37
N GLU A 143 -0.79 21.44 -1.76
CA GLU A 143 -0.70 20.89 -3.11
C GLU A 143 -1.23 21.88 -4.15
N LYS A 144 -2.34 22.54 -3.84
CA LYS A 144 -2.91 23.59 -4.69
C LYS A 144 -1.97 24.79 -4.82
N ALA A 145 -1.45 25.30 -3.70
CA ALA A 145 -0.49 26.41 -3.71
C ALA A 145 0.79 26.06 -4.49
N HIS A 146 1.27 24.82 -4.36
CA HIS A 146 2.41 24.34 -5.14
C HIS A 146 2.10 24.26 -6.64
N ALA A 147 0.93 23.74 -7.03
CA ALA A 147 0.51 23.70 -8.43
C ALA A 147 0.41 25.11 -9.05
N GLU A 148 -0.13 26.08 -8.30
CA GLU A 148 -0.19 27.48 -8.73
C GLU A 148 1.22 28.09 -8.88
N ALA A 149 2.14 27.79 -7.96
CA ALA A 149 3.53 28.25 -8.04
C ALA A 149 4.28 27.66 -9.23
N VAL A 150 4.07 26.38 -9.53
CA VAL A 150 4.66 25.72 -10.71
C VAL A 150 4.12 26.35 -11.99
N ALA A 151 2.81 26.55 -12.10
CA ALA A 151 2.20 27.19 -13.27
C ALA A 151 2.73 28.62 -13.49
N ALA A 152 2.90 29.39 -12.41
CA ALA A 152 3.50 30.73 -12.47
C ALA A 152 4.96 30.68 -12.93
N HIS A 153 5.73 29.70 -12.45
CA HIS A 153 7.12 29.51 -12.86
C HIS A 153 7.23 29.12 -14.34
N GLU A 154 6.40 28.20 -14.81
CA GLU A 154 6.34 27.80 -16.23
C GLU A 154 5.99 28.97 -17.14
N ALA A 155 5.03 29.81 -16.73
CA ALA A 155 4.68 31.02 -17.46
C ALA A 155 5.85 32.02 -17.56
N GLU A 156 6.64 32.16 -16.49
CA GLU A 156 7.82 33.03 -16.49
C GLU A 156 8.95 32.46 -17.37
N VAL A 157 9.18 31.14 -17.32
CA VAL A 157 10.13 30.47 -18.23
C VAL A 157 9.73 30.70 -19.68
N GLN A 158 8.45 30.59 -20.01
CA GLN A 158 7.96 30.86 -21.36
C GLN A 158 8.17 32.33 -21.76
N ARG A 159 7.86 33.29 -20.87
CA ARG A 159 8.11 34.71 -21.13
C ARG A 159 9.59 34.99 -21.41
N VAL A 160 10.50 34.38 -20.66
CA VAL A 160 11.95 34.52 -20.88
C VAL A 160 12.35 33.91 -22.23
N ALA A 161 11.83 32.74 -22.57
CA ALA A 161 12.09 32.11 -23.87
C ALA A 161 11.62 32.99 -25.05
N ASP A 162 10.44 33.59 -24.94
CA ASP A 162 9.90 34.51 -25.95
C ASP A 162 10.75 35.77 -26.11
N LEU A 163 11.24 36.34 -24.99
CA LEU A 163 12.16 37.48 -24.99
C LEU A 163 13.48 37.16 -25.70
N VAL A 164 14.07 35.99 -25.43
CA VAL A 164 15.30 35.55 -26.10
C VAL A 164 15.07 35.40 -27.61
N ALA A 165 13.97 34.76 -28.01
CA ALA A 165 13.63 34.60 -29.43
C ALA A 165 13.45 35.95 -30.15
N ASP A 166 12.88 36.95 -29.48
CA ASP A 166 12.73 38.29 -30.04
C ASP A 166 14.06 39.07 -30.11
N LEU A 167 14.95 38.88 -29.13
CA LEU A 167 16.31 39.43 -29.19
C LEU A 167 17.10 38.82 -30.36
N ASP A 168 17.03 37.50 -30.55
CA ASP A 168 17.69 36.81 -31.67
C ASP A 168 17.21 37.33 -33.03
N LYS A 169 15.88 37.53 -33.19
CA LYS A 169 15.32 38.13 -34.42
C LYS A 169 15.85 39.55 -34.66
N ARG A 170 15.96 40.36 -33.60
CA ARG A 170 16.50 41.72 -33.71
C ARG A 170 17.98 41.71 -34.07
N GLU A 171 18.78 40.82 -33.48
CA GLU A 171 20.19 40.66 -33.82
C GLU A 171 20.37 40.24 -35.27
N GLN A 172 19.58 39.27 -35.75
CA GLN A 172 19.60 38.86 -37.15
C GLN A 172 19.21 40.00 -38.09
N ALA A 173 18.19 40.79 -37.75
CA ALA A 173 17.78 41.96 -38.53
C ALA A 173 18.89 43.02 -38.59
N ILE A 174 19.58 43.29 -37.47
CA ILE A 174 20.72 44.21 -37.41
C ILE A 174 21.89 43.68 -38.25
N ALA A 175 22.19 42.37 -38.18
CA ALA A 175 23.24 41.77 -38.98
C ALA A 175 22.93 41.83 -40.49
N GLN A 176 21.68 41.60 -40.89
CA GLN A 176 21.23 41.74 -42.28
C GLN A 176 21.29 43.20 -42.76
N ALA A 177 20.82 44.15 -41.95
CA ALA A 177 20.91 45.57 -42.25
C ALA A 177 22.37 46.04 -42.38
N SER A 178 23.26 45.53 -41.53
CA SER A 178 24.70 45.83 -41.57
C SER A 178 25.37 45.27 -42.82
N ARG A 179 24.97 44.06 -43.27
CA ARG A 179 25.43 43.49 -44.54
C ARG A 179 24.90 44.26 -45.75
N ALA A 180 23.65 44.73 -45.70
CA ALA A 180 23.05 45.52 -46.77
C ALA A 180 23.66 46.95 -46.87
N ALA A 181 24.20 47.47 -45.76
CA ALA A 181 24.87 48.77 -45.71
C ALA A 181 26.36 48.73 -46.10
N GLN A 182 26.96 47.55 -46.30
CA GLN A 182 28.31 47.44 -46.85
C GLN A 182 28.27 47.79 -48.36
N PRO A 183 29.11 48.73 -48.83
CA PRO A 183 29.15 49.06 -50.25
C PRO A 183 29.58 47.82 -51.07
N PRO A 184 29.09 47.65 -52.31
CA PRO A 184 29.52 46.54 -53.14
C PRO A 184 31.04 46.63 -53.31
N ALA A 185 31.73 45.55 -52.92
CA ALA A 185 33.15 45.42 -53.16
C ALA A 185 33.39 45.53 -54.67
N ALA A 186 34.05 46.61 -55.09
CA ALA A 186 34.55 46.74 -56.44
C ALA A 186 35.63 45.69 -56.67
N ASP A 187 35.37 44.83 -57.67
CA ASP A 187 36.29 44.01 -58.46
C ASP A 187 37.60 43.53 -57.80
N ALA A 188 37.68 42.22 -57.59
CA ALA A 188 38.91 41.48 -57.88
C ALA A 188 38.55 40.14 -58.53
N LYS A 189 38.55 40.13 -59.86
CA LYS A 189 38.66 38.92 -60.68
C LYS A 189 39.83 38.08 -60.17
N SER A 190 39.57 36.81 -59.86
CA SER A 190 40.45 35.66 -60.18
C SER A 190 39.75 34.36 -59.75
N ALA A 191 39.15 33.66 -60.71
CA ALA A 191 39.00 32.20 -60.69
C ALA A 191 40.28 31.61 -61.36
N PRO A 192 40.72 30.36 -61.14
CA PRO A 192 39.85 29.17 -61.21
C PRO A 192 40.14 27.98 -60.24
N GLU A 193 39.08 27.17 -60.05
CA GLU A 193 38.97 25.70 -59.96
C GLU A 193 39.73 24.81 -58.95
N ALA A 194 39.08 23.66 -58.68
CA ALA A 194 39.44 22.44 -57.92
C ALA A 194 38.89 22.40 -56.47
N ASP A 195 38.23 21.37 -55.95
CA ASP A 195 37.84 20.05 -56.47
C ASP A 195 36.76 19.47 -55.52
N GLN A 196 35.88 18.60 -56.00
CA GLN A 196 34.95 17.85 -55.17
C GLN A 196 35.68 16.68 -54.48
N ALA A 197 35.56 16.52 -53.16
CA ALA A 197 35.67 15.19 -52.55
C ALA A 197 34.92 15.09 -51.22
N LYS A 198 34.17 14.00 -51.11
CA LYS A 198 33.23 13.56 -50.08
C LYS A 198 33.91 13.27 -48.75
N GLU A 199 33.23 13.56 -47.64
CA GLU A 199 33.31 12.72 -46.43
C GLU A 199 31.91 12.47 -45.86
N ASP A 200 31.32 11.37 -46.32
CA ASP A 200 30.35 10.61 -45.54
C ASP A 200 31.11 9.92 -44.39
N HIS A 201 30.81 10.28 -43.14
CA HIS A 201 31.12 9.40 -42.00
C HIS A 201 29.84 9.01 -41.26
N LYS A 202 29.15 8.01 -41.81
CA LYS A 202 28.47 6.99 -41.00
C LYS A 202 29.55 6.06 -40.44
N GLY A 203 29.60 5.92 -39.12
CA GLY A 203 30.46 4.97 -38.44
C GLY A 203 29.92 4.65 -37.06
N LYS A 204 28.92 3.76 -37.01
CA LYS A 204 28.74 2.83 -35.90
C LYS A 204 29.98 1.94 -35.80
N ALA A 205 30.36 1.61 -34.55
CA ALA A 205 30.90 0.35 -34.03
C ALA A 205 32.18 0.59 -33.18
N ALA A 206 32.06 0.59 -31.85
CA ALA A 206 32.00 -0.57 -30.95
C ALA A 206 33.38 -1.11 -30.57
N LYS A 207 33.70 -1.02 -29.27
CA LYS A 207 34.24 -2.11 -28.45
C LYS A 207 34.20 -1.71 -26.98
#